data_AF-A0A5A5TBY8-F1
#
_entry.id   AF-A0A5A5TBY8-F1
#
_cell.length_a   1.000
_cell.length_b   1.000
_cell.length_c   1.000
_cell.angle_alpha   90.00
_cell.angle_beta   90.00
_cell.angle_gamma   90.00
#
_symmetry.space_group_name_H-M   'P 1'
#
loop_
_entity.id
_entity.type
_entity.pdbx_description
1 polymer ?
#
loop_
_entity_poly.entity_id
_entity_poly.type
_entity_poly.pdbx_seq_one_letter_code
_entity_poly.pdbx_strand_id
1 'polypeptide(L)'
;MMQTLKDTYRFNLARSRYSHIRMLGWLFFVGLLVCAAVGIGCGAWLWTTYAHTFTFYLKWQDALVALSWFISFLAIMGCALVLRFLYTLRQGYTEGMVTFEASNTLTVRDLSTENLKSIFWIMNSTFWCFTAALIGLIPAILIGWTLGFNNHVVMVLTTALAVLLSIAGLVVSIAAVVIILIGCIGGVSFCRKLGSSHTYCLNGQVTIRIDNFVLTISYPGHPESLVDLNLLSTEDQHQLLDLLHKRWIDAEQVWNPTLGDEIARALEAAEHLMSVA
;
A
#
# COMPACT_ATOMS: atom_id res chain seq x y z
N MET A 1 -37.24 33.63 -5.94
CA MET A 1 -36.69 32.36 -5.44
C MET A 1 -35.49 32.00 -6.31
N MET A 2 -34.32 32.56 -5.98
CA MET A 2 -33.08 32.36 -6.74
C MET A 2 -32.46 31.04 -6.30
N GLN A 3 -32.33 30.09 -7.22
CA GLN A 3 -31.41 28.97 -7.07
C GLN A 3 -29.99 29.56 -7.02
N THR A 4 -29.43 29.64 -5.82
CA THR A 4 -27.98 29.82 -5.64
C THR A 4 -27.31 28.59 -6.26
N LEU A 5 -26.70 28.79 -7.43
CA LEU A 5 -25.77 27.83 -8.01
C LEU A 5 -24.72 27.53 -6.93
N LYS A 6 -24.76 26.31 -6.41
CA LYS A 6 -23.75 25.74 -5.51
C LYS A 6 -22.42 25.78 -6.24
N ASP A 7 -21.58 26.76 -5.94
CA ASP A 7 -20.19 26.81 -6.39
C ASP A 7 -19.49 25.52 -5.97
N THR A 8 -19.36 24.60 -6.92
CA THR A 8 -18.70 23.31 -6.75
C THR A 8 -17.45 23.33 -7.59
N TYR A 9 -16.29 23.52 -6.94
CA TYR A 9 -15.00 23.52 -7.62
C TYR A 9 -14.42 22.11 -7.57
N ARG A 10 -13.92 21.62 -8.71
CA ARG A 10 -13.35 20.27 -8.83
C ARG A 10 -11.95 20.36 -9.42
N PHE A 11 -10.98 19.82 -8.71
CA PHE A 11 -9.58 19.78 -9.13
C PHE A 11 -9.20 18.35 -9.46
N ASN A 12 -8.75 18.15 -10.70
CA ASN A 12 -8.56 16.82 -11.26
C ASN A 12 -7.07 16.46 -11.32
N LEU A 13 -6.83 15.16 -11.37
CA LEU A 13 -5.49 14.62 -11.58
C LEU A 13 -4.99 14.98 -12.99
N ALA A 14 -3.75 15.46 -13.10
CA ALA A 14 -3.14 15.78 -14.39
C ALA A 14 -3.18 14.57 -15.32
N ARG A 15 -3.59 14.78 -16.59
CA ARG A 15 -3.74 13.69 -17.58
C ARG A 15 -2.45 12.90 -17.80
N SER A 16 -1.30 13.56 -17.81
CA SER A 16 0.02 12.93 -17.97
C SER A 16 0.35 12.03 -16.76
N ARG A 17 0.16 12.54 -15.55
CA ARG A 17 0.36 11.79 -14.29
C ARG A 17 -0.61 10.62 -14.17
N TYR A 18 -1.89 10.83 -14.49
CA TYR A 18 -2.90 9.77 -14.55
C TYR A 18 -2.48 8.64 -15.47
N SER A 19 -2.09 8.96 -16.71
CA SER A 19 -1.67 7.96 -17.70
C SER A 19 -0.46 7.17 -17.23
N HIS A 20 0.56 7.85 -16.68
CA HIS A 20 1.78 7.23 -16.17
C HIS A 20 1.50 6.28 -15.00
N ILE A 21 0.78 6.75 -13.96
CA ILE A 21 0.45 5.94 -12.78
C ILE A 21 -0.45 4.77 -13.16
N ARG A 22 -1.42 4.99 -14.07
CA ARG A 22 -2.29 3.93 -14.58
C ARG A 22 -1.51 2.86 -15.33
N MET A 23 -0.57 3.26 -16.19
CA MET A 23 0.28 2.33 -16.93
C MET A 23 1.12 1.48 -15.97
N LEU A 24 1.75 2.12 -14.98
CA LEU A 24 2.56 1.44 -13.98
C LEU A 24 1.72 0.48 -13.12
N GLY A 25 0.50 0.89 -12.74
CA GLY A 25 -0.46 0.02 -12.05
C GLY A 25 -0.87 -1.19 -12.89
N TRP A 26 -1.12 -1.04 -14.19
CA TRP A 26 -1.42 -2.17 -15.08
C TRP A 26 -0.22 -3.10 -15.28
N LEU A 27 0.98 -2.55 -15.45
CA LEU A 27 2.21 -3.35 -15.54
C LEU A 27 2.40 -4.17 -14.26
N PHE A 28 2.18 -3.56 -13.10
CA PHE A 28 2.27 -4.27 -11.82
C PHE A 28 1.20 -5.36 -11.71
N PHE A 29 -0.05 -5.06 -12.08
CA PHE A 29 -1.13 -6.05 -12.11
C PHE A 29 -0.84 -7.24 -13.03
N VAL A 30 -0.37 -7.00 -14.25
CA VAL A 30 -0.01 -8.07 -15.20
C VAL A 30 1.16 -8.89 -14.68
N GLY A 31 2.18 -8.24 -14.12
CA GLY A 31 3.30 -8.93 -13.47
C GLY A 31 2.83 -9.86 -12.34
N LEU A 32 1.90 -9.40 -11.50
CA LEU A 32 1.30 -10.22 -10.45
C LEU A 32 0.48 -11.39 -11.00
N LEU A 33 -0.30 -11.19 -12.06
CA LEU A 33 -1.03 -12.28 -12.71
C LEU A 33 -0.09 -13.35 -13.27
N VAL A 34 0.99 -12.95 -13.93
CA VAL A 34 2.00 -13.88 -14.43
C VAL A 34 2.65 -14.63 -13.28
N CYS A 35 3.04 -13.94 -12.19
CA CYS A 35 3.56 -14.58 -10.99
C CYS A 35 2.57 -15.58 -10.37
N ALA A 36 1.28 -15.25 -10.31
CA ALA A 36 0.24 -16.15 -9.82
C ALA A 36 0.11 -17.39 -10.71
N ALA A 37 0.07 -17.21 -12.03
CA ALA A 37 -0.03 -18.32 -12.98
C ALA A 37 1.18 -19.25 -12.91
N VAL A 38 2.40 -18.69 -12.84
CA VAL A 38 3.64 -19.46 -12.68
C VAL A 38 3.64 -20.20 -11.34
N GLY A 39 3.24 -19.54 -10.25
CA GLY A 39 3.15 -20.17 -8.93
C GLY A 39 2.18 -21.34 -8.90
N ILE A 40 0.97 -21.18 -9.46
CA ILE A 40 -0.05 -22.24 -9.55
C ILE A 40 0.47 -23.38 -10.45
N GLY A 41 1.06 -23.05 -11.60
CA GLY A 41 1.62 -24.03 -12.53
C GLY A 41 2.72 -24.87 -11.89
N CYS A 42 3.68 -24.23 -11.22
CA CYS A 42 4.75 -24.91 -10.48
C CYS A 42 4.19 -25.75 -9.33
N GLY A 43 3.24 -25.23 -8.55
CA GLY A 43 2.62 -25.95 -7.44
C GLY A 43 1.85 -27.18 -7.90
N ALA A 44 1.05 -27.06 -8.97
CA ALA A 44 0.33 -28.17 -9.56
C ALA A 44 1.27 -29.21 -10.17
N TRP A 45 2.31 -28.79 -10.88
CA TRP A 45 3.31 -29.70 -11.45
C TRP A 45 4.04 -30.49 -10.36
N LEU A 46 4.53 -29.81 -9.31
CA LEU A 46 5.14 -30.46 -8.16
C LEU A 46 4.18 -31.44 -7.47
N TRP A 47 2.89 -31.09 -7.40
CA TRP A 47 1.84 -31.97 -6.85
C TRP A 47 1.64 -33.25 -7.68
N THR A 48 1.84 -33.22 -9.00
CA THR A 48 1.76 -34.44 -9.83
C THR A 48 2.95 -35.37 -9.62
N THR A 49 4.12 -34.83 -9.27
CA THR A 49 5.29 -35.61 -8.86
C THR A 49 5.23 -36.09 -7.40
N TYR A 50 4.16 -35.73 -6.68
CA TYR A 50 3.95 -36.08 -5.26
C TYR A 50 3.42 -37.50 -5.12
N ALA A 51 4.32 -38.46 -4.97
CA ALA A 51 3.98 -39.87 -4.73
C ALA A 51 4.48 -40.32 -3.36
N HIS A 52 3.96 -39.77 -2.25
CA HIS A 52 4.35 -40.23 -0.91
C HIS A 52 3.21 -40.24 0.12
N THR A 53 3.24 -41.27 0.96
CA THR A 53 2.55 -41.37 2.24
C THR A 53 3.06 -40.29 3.21
N PHE A 54 2.15 -39.68 3.96
CA PHE A 54 2.43 -38.62 4.93
C PHE A 54 3.50 -39.07 5.95
N THR A 55 4.64 -38.39 6.00
CA THR A 55 5.73 -38.64 6.97
C THR A 55 5.90 -37.45 7.91
N PHE A 56 6.26 -37.70 9.17
CA PHE A 56 6.39 -36.69 10.24
C PHE A 56 7.54 -35.67 10.07
N TYR A 57 8.34 -35.75 9.00
CA TYR A 57 9.41 -34.80 8.69
C TYR A 57 9.07 -34.02 7.41
N LEU A 58 9.28 -32.70 7.43
CA LEU A 58 9.05 -31.81 6.29
C LEU A 58 10.04 -32.19 5.16
N LYS A 59 9.56 -32.60 4.00
CA LYS A 59 10.43 -32.82 2.83
C LYS A 59 10.70 -31.49 2.15
N TRP A 60 11.85 -31.34 1.50
CA TRP A 60 12.18 -30.14 0.72
C TRP A 60 11.12 -29.84 -0.36
N GLN A 61 10.42 -30.87 -0.86
CA GLN A 61 9.30 -30.74 -1.78
C GLN A 61 8.08 -30.08 -1.12
N ASP A 62 7.78 -30.36 0.16
CA ASP A 62 6.69 -29.71 0.90
C ASP A 62 6.93 -28.21 1.02
N ALA A 63 8.19 -27.82 1.27
CA ALA A 63 8.59 -26.42 1.36
C ALA A 63 8.45 -25.69 0.01
N LEU A 64 8.82 -26.34 -1.10
CA LEU A 64 8.66 -25.76 -2.44
C LEU A 64 7.19 -25.66 -2.86
N VAL A 65 6.39 -26.68 -2.56
CA VAL A 65 4.94 -26.66 -2.80
C VAL A 65 4.32 -25.53 -1.98
N ALA A 66 4.62 -25.45 -0.68
CA ALA A 66 4.13 -24.38 0.19
C ALA A 66 4.53 -22.98 -0.32
N LEU A 67 5.78 -22.80 -0.76
CA LEU A 67 6.25 -21.55 -1.33
C LEU A 67 5.52 -21.18 -2.63
N SER A 68 5.31 -22.14 -3.53
CA SER A 68 4.63 -21.91 -4.80
C SER A 68 3.16 -21.47 -4.60
N TRP A 69 2.44 -22.13 -3.70
CA TRP A 69 1.08 -21.74 -3.31
C TRP A 69 1.05 -20.39 -2.59
N PHE A 70 2.03 -20.12 -1.73
CA PHE A 70 2.11 -18.85 -1.02
C PHE A 70 2.38 -17.66 -1.96
N ILE A 71 3.30 -17.81 -2.91
CA ILE A 71 3.54 -16.81 -3.97
C ILE A 71 2.26 -16.56 -4.75
N SER A 72 1.53 -17.62 -5.12
CA SER A 72 0.27 -17.51 -5.83
C SER A 72 -0.78 -16.74 -5.03
N PHE A 73 -0.92 -17.08 -3.75
CA PHE A 73 -1.84 -16.40 -2.83
C PHE A 73 -1.50 -14.91 -2.69
N LEU A 74 -0.22 -14.57 -2.44
CA LEU A 74 0.23 -13.19 -2.34
C LEU A 74 0.02 -12.41 -3.64
N ALA A 75 0.30 -13.03 -4.78
CA ALA A 75 0.11 -12.41 -6.08
C ALA A 75 -1.36 -12.10 -6.36
N ILE A 76 -2.29 -13.01 -6.02
CA ILE A 76 -3.74 -12.79 -6.14
C ILE A 76 -4.21 -11.67 -5.19
N MET A 77 -3.75 -11.67 -3.94
CA MET A 77 -4.06 -10.60 -2.99
C MET A 77 -3.55 -9.24 -3.47
N GLY A 78 -2.32 -9.20 -4.01
CA GLY A 78 -1.75 -8.02 -4.64
C GLY A 78 -2.56 -7.53 -5.83
N CYS A 79 -3.01 -8.45 -6.70
CA CYS A 79 -3.91 -8.12 -7.82
C CYS A 79 -5.18 -7.40 -7.34
N ALA A 80 -5.81 -7.87 -6.26
CA ALA A 80 -7.00 -7.24 -5.69
C ALA A 80 -6.71 -5.82 -5.19
N LEU A 81 -5.57 -5.60 -4.51
CA LEU A 81 -5.15 -4.28 -4.04
C LEU A 81 -4.86 -3.32 -5.20
N VAL A 82 -4.15 -3.80 -6.24
CA VAL A 82 -3.82 -2.99 -7.41
C VAL A 82 -5.08 -2.64 -8.21
N LEU A 83 -6.03 -3.56 -8.38
CA LEU A 83 -7.32 -3.26 -9.02
C LEU A 83 -8.11 -2.22 -8.22
N ARG A 84 -8.12 -2.32 -6.89
CA ARG A 84 -8.76 -1.32 -6.02
C ARG A 84 -8.11 0.04 -6.20
N PHE A 85 -6.78 0.10 -6.26
CA PHE A 85 -6.03 1.33 -6.55
C PHE A 85 -6.30 1.91 -7.94
N LEU A 86 -6.36 1.07 -8.98
CA LEU A 86 -6.70 1.52 -10.33
C LEU A 86 -8.13 2.07 -10.39
N TYR A 87 -9.05 1.46 -9.64
CA TYR A 87 -10.42 1.94 -9.51
C TYR A 87 -10.49 3.32 -8.83
N THR A 88 -9.78 3.50 -7.71
CA THR A 88 -9.76 4.79 -7.00
C THR A 88 -9.07 5.86 -7.83
N LEU A 89 -7.99 5.52 -8.53
CA LEU A 89 -7.31 6.41 -9.48
C LEU A 89 -8.25 6.88 -10.59
N ARG A 90 -9.07 5.97 -11.15
CA ARG A 90 -10.09 6.34 -12.14
C ARG A 90 -11.13 7.29 -11.53
N GLN A 91 -11.65 6.97 -10.35
CA GLN A 91 -12.61 7.83 -9.66
C GLN A 91 -12.04 9.22 -9.37
N GLY A 92 -10.77 9.31 -8.97
CA GLY A 92 -10.06 10.57 -8.79
C GLY A 92 -9.93 11.41 -10.06
N TYR A 93 -9.70 10.74 -11.20
CA TYR A 93 -9.64 11.41 -12.50
C TYR A 93 -11.03 11.86 -13.00
N THR A 94 -12.10 11.11 -12.74
CA THR A 94 -13.45 11.41 -13.26
C THR A 94 -14.28 12.31 -12.35
N GLU A 95 -14.12 12.20 -11.04
CA GLU A 95 -14.94 12.90 -10.05
C GLU A 95 -14.16 14.01 -9.30
N GLY A 96 -12.83 14.07 -9.48
CA GLY A 96 -11.95 15.03 -8.81
C GLY A 96 -11.19 14.41 -7.64
N MET A 97 -9.96 14.89 -7.44
CA MET A 97 -9.10 14.53 -6.31
C MET A 97 -9.41 15.43 -5.10
N VAL A 98 -9.61 16.72 -5.36
CA VAL A 98 -10.06 17.70 -4.38
C VAL A 98 -11.32 18.37 -4.93
N THR A 99 -12.37 18.36 -4.13
CA THR A 99 -13.66 18.94 -4.51
C THR A 99 -14.13 19.84 -3.38
N PHE A 100 -14.43 21.09 -3.70
CA PHE A 100 -15.08 22.00 -2.77
C PHE A 100 -16.56 21.98 -3.09
N GLU A 101 -17.37 21.49 -2.17
CA GLU A 101 -18.82 21.60 -2.25
C GLU A 101 -19.24 22.81 -1.42
N ALA A 102 -19.87 23.80 -2.06
CA ALA A 102 -20.29 25.05 -1.40
C ALA A 102 -19.13 25.78 -0.69
N SER A 103 -19.45 26.70 0.24
CA SER A 103 -18.46 27.50 0.97
C SER A 103 -17.73 26.71 2.07
N ASN A 104 -18.34 25.64 2.61
CA ASN A 104 -17.91 25.07 3.89
C ASN A 104 -17.51 23.59 3.85
N THR A 105 -17.56 22.91 2.70
CA THR A 105 -17.18 21.48 2.65
C THR A 105 -16.08 21.19 1.64
N LEU A 106 -15.10 20.41 2.08
CA LEU A 106 -13.93 20.01 1.32
C LEU A 106 -13.84 18.48 1.29
N THR A 107 -14.07 17.91 0.12
CA THR A 107 -13.97 16.47 -0.14
C THR A 107 -12.64 16.16 -0.80
N VAL A 108 -11.87 15.30 -0.17
CA VAL A 108 -10.51 14.96 -0.58
C VAL A 108 -10.39 13.45 -0.75
N ARG A 109 -9.70 13.05 -1.81
CA ARG A 109 -9.33 11.67 -2.08
C ARG A 109 -7.82 11.53 -2.06
N ASP A 110 -7.33 10.67 -1.18
CA ASP A 110 -5.94 10.28 -1.21
C ASP A 110 -5.69 9.36 -2.42
N LEU A 111 -4.94 9.89 -3.38
CA LEU A 111 -4.49 9.20 -4.60
C LEU A 111 -2.97 9.16 -4.69
N SER A 112 -2.29 9.28 -3.56
CA SER A 112 -0.82 9.35 -3.51
C SER A 112 -0.18 8.18 -4.27
N THR A 113 0.86 8.48 -5.03
CA THR A 113 1.71 7.48 -5.70
C THR A 113 2.40 6.55 -4.70
N GLU A 114 2.55 6.99 -3.46
CA GLU A 114 3.05 6.19 -2.33
C GLU A 114 2.14 4.99 -2.01
N ASN A 115 0.88 5.01 -2.41
CA ASN A 115 -0.03 3.87 -2.20
C ASN A 115 0.41 2.63 -2.97
N LEU A 116 0.90 2.78 -4.21
CA LEU A 116 1.37 1.64 -5.01
C LEU A 116 2.70 1.09 -4.48
N LYS A 117 3.59 1.98 -4.04
CA LYS A 117 4.82 1.62 -3.33
C LYS A 117 4.53 0.91 -2.00
N SER A 118 3.51 1.35 -1.26
CA SER A 118 3.06 0.69 -0.04
C SER A 118 2.53 -0.72 -0.32
N ILE A 119 1.73 -0.92 -1.38
CA ILE A 119 1.30 -2.27 -1.81
C ILE A 119 2.52 -3.17 -2.08
N PHE A 120 3.52 -2.67 -2.82
CA PHE A 120 4.75 -3.42 -3.08
C PHE A 120 5.49 -3.80 -1.79
N TRP A 121 5.67 -2.85 -0.86
CA TRP A 121 6.36 -3.12 0.41
C TRP A 121 5.62 -4.09 1.32
N ILE A 122 4.28 -4.03 1.34
CA ILE A 122 3.46 -5.02 2.05
C ILE A 122 3.75 -6.41 1.48
N MET A 123 3.62 -6.58 0.16
CA MET A 123 3.85 -7.87 -0.50
C MET A 123 5.27 -8.40 -0.29
N ASN A 124 6.27 -7.54 -0.49
CA ASN A 124 7.68 -7.90 -0.31
C ASN A 124 7.97 -8.34 1.13
N SER A 125 7.48 -7.59 2.12
CA SER A 125 7.68 -7.93 3.53
C SER A 125 7.01 -9.26 3.87
N THR A 126 5.78 -9.48 3.40
CA THR A 126 5.05 -10.74 3.63
C THR A 126 5.78 -11.94 2.98
N PHE A 127 6.36 -11.77 1.79
CA PHE A 127 7.18 -12.79 1.13
C PHE A 127 8.44 -13.15 1.95
N TRP A 128 9.18 -12.15 2.43
CA TRP A 128 10.38 -12.40 3.23
C TRP A 128 10.07 -13.00 4.59
N CYS A 129 8.98 -12.59 5.24
CA CYS A 129 8.52 -13.23 6.47
C CYS A 129 8.23 -14.72 6.24
N PHE A 130 7.55 -15.08 5.15
CA PHE A 130 7.28 -16.49 4.87
C PHE A 130 8.54 -17.28 4.54
N THR A 131 9.47 -16.67 3.80
CA THR A 131 10.78 -17.29 3.53
C THR A 131 11.53 -17.54 4.84
N ALA A 132 11.54 -16.58 5.76
CA ALA A 132 12.12 -16.76 7.10
C ALA A 132 11.41 -17.89 7.88
N ALA A 133 10.09 -18.00 7.76
CA ALA A 133 9.32 -19.08 8.38
C ALA A 133 9.71 -20.46 7.82
N LEU A 134 9.93 -20.58 6.51
CA LEU A 134 10.43 -21.81 5.89
C LEU A 134 11.86 -22.13 6.32
N ILE A 135 12.74 -21.13 6.37
CA ILE A 135 14.14 -21.30 6.82
C ILE A 135 14.17 -21.80 8.27
N GLY A 136 13.32 -21.27 9.14
CA GLY A 136 13.18 -21.73 10.52
C GLY A 136 12.74 -23.20 10.64
N LEU A 137 12.10 -23.76 9.61
CA LEU A 137 11.69 -25.17 9.58
C LEU A 137 12.75 -26.11 8.97
N ILE A 138 13.80 -25.59 8.33
CA ILE A 138 14.88 -26.40 7.73
C ILE A 138 15.52 -27.37 8.75
N PRO A 139 15.80 -26.98 10.01
CA PRO A 139 16.37 -27.90 10.99
C PRO A 139 15.51 -29.15 11.26
N ALA A 140 14.19 -29.06 11.09
CA ALA A 140 13.31 -30.23 11.22
C ALA A 140 13.51 -31.24 10.08
N ILE A 141 13.92 -30.77 8.89
CA ILE A 141 14.32 -31.62 7.75
C ILE A 141 15.61 -32.37 8.09
N LEU A 142 16.55 -31.67 8.75
CA LEU A 142 17.85 -32.25 9.14
C LEU A 142 17.69 -33.39 10.14
N ILE A 143 16.71 -33.35 11.06
CA ILE A 143 16.46 -34.45 12.02
C ILE A 143 16.20 -35.78 11.28
N GLY A 144 15.42 -35.75 10.19
CA GLY A 144 15.17 -36.94 9.39
C GLY A 144 16.43 -37.52 8.74
N TRP A 145 17.39 -36.65 8.39
CA TRP A 145 18.68 -37.05 7.82
C TRP A 145 19.66 -37.55 8.87
N THR A 146 19.71 -36.93 10.05
CA THR A 146 20.66 -37.30 11.10
C THR A 146 20.39 -38.69 11.66
N LEU A 147 19.14 -39.15 11.64
CA LEU A 147 18.73 -40.50 12.01
C LEU A 147 19.24 -41.61 11.06
N GLY A 148 19.70 -41.25 9.85
CA GLY A 148 20.23 -42.19 8.87
C GLY A 148 21.73 -42.50 9.00
N PHE A 149 22.43 -41.90 9.97
CA PHE A 149 23.88 -42.10 10.10
C PHE A 149 24.24 -43.44 10.75
N ASN A 150 25.12 -44.21 10.09
CA ASN A 150 25.59 -45.51 10.59
C ASN A 150 26.39 -45.41 11.91
N ASN A 151 27.07 -44.28 12.17
CA ASN A 151 27.81 -44.07 13.41
C ASN A 151 26.90 -43.48 14.50
N HIS A 152 26.69 -44.23 15.58
CA HIS A 152 25.76 -43.89 16.65
C HIS A 152 26.16 -42.62 17.42
N VAL A 153 27.46 -42.35 17.58
CA VAL A 153 27.94 -41.14 18.29
C VAL A 153 27.66 -39.90 17.45
N VAL A 154 27.92 -39.97 16.14
CA VAL A 154 27.65 -38.88 15.20
C VAL A 154 26.15 -38.65 15.07
N MET A 155 25.35 -39.70 15.01
CA MET A 155 23.89 -39.63 14.99
C MET A 155 23.36 -38.86 16.22
N VAL A 156 23.78 -39.22 17.43
CA VAL A 156 23.30 -38.57 18.67
C VAL A 156 23.68 -37.09 18.72
N LEU A 157 24.94 -36.76 18.43
CA LEU A 157 25.41 -35.37 18.45
C LEU A 157 24.71 -34.50 17.41
N THR A 158 24.61 -34.98 16.17
CA THR A 158 23.98 -34.23 15.07
C THR A 158 22.47 -34.09 15.26
N THR A 159 21.80 -35.12 15.77
CA THR A 159 20.36 -35.06 16.08
C THR A 159 20.09 -34.11 17.25
N ALA A 160 20.90 -34.14 18.32
CA ALA A 160 20.76 -33.20 19.43
C ALA A 160 20.95 -31.73 18.97
N LEU A 161 21.94 -31.47 18.12
CA LEU A 161 22.15 -30.15 17.53
C LEU A 161 20.99 -29.73 16.61
N ALA A 162 20.48 -30.65 15.78
CA ALA A 162 19.33 -30.39 14.91
C ALA A 162 18.05 -30.10 15.71
N VAL A 163 17.84 -30.77 16.85
CA VAL A 163 16.74 -30.49 17.77
C VAL A 163 16.87 -29.10 18.40
N LEU A 164 18.06 -28.72 18.87
CA LEU A 164 18.30 -27.37 19.41
C LEU A 164 18.05 -26.29 18.36
N LEU A 165 18.54 -26.49 17.13
CA LEU A 165 18.28 -25.60 16.00
C LEU A 165 16.80 -25.56 15.62
N SER A 166 16.08 -26.68 15.73
CA SER A 166 14.64 -26.75 15.45
C SER A 166 13.82 -25.94 16.45
N ILE A 167 14.17 -25.96 17.73
CA ILE A 167 13.48 -25.15 18.75
C ILE A 167 13.64 -23.66 18.42
N ALA A 168 14.87 -23.21 18.16
CA ALA A 168 15.13 -21.82 17.79
C ALA A 168 14.43 -21.43 16.47
N GLY A 169 14.51 -22.30 15.47
CA GLY A 169 13.85 -22.13 14.18
C GLY A 169 12.32 -22.04 14.29
N LEU A 170 11.70 -22.86 15.15
CA LEU A 170 10.26 -22.85 15.39
C LEU A 170 9.80 -21.52 15.98
N VAL A 171 10.57 -20.93 16.91
CA VAL A 171 10.28 -19.59 17.46
C VAL A 171 10.28 -18.54 16.34
N VAL A 172 11.28 -18.57 15.45
CA VAL A 172 11.35 -17.67 14.30
C VAL A 172 10.17 -17.88 13.35
N SER A 173 9.81 -19.13 13.06
CA SER A 173 8.67 -19.45 12.19
C SER A 173 7.35 -18.99 12.78
N ILE A 174 7.11 -19.18 14.08
CA ILE A 174 5.91 -18.67 14.76
C ILE A 174 5.86 -17.15 14.66
N ALA A 175 6.94 -16.45 15.02
CA ALA A 175 6.99 -14.99 15.00
C ALA A 175 6.71 -14.45 13.59
N ALA A 176 7.34 -15.05 12.57
CA ALA A 176 7.14 -14.67 11.18
C ALA A 176 5.69 -14.91 10.70
N VAL A 177 5.07 -16.04 11.07
CA VAL A 177 3.66 -16.33 10.74
C VAL A 177 2.72 -15.33 11.43
N VAL A 178 2.98 -14.97 12.69
CA VAL A 178 2.21 -13.94 13.40
C VAL A 178 2.30 -12.59 12.68
N ILE A 179 3.48 -12.19 12.22
CA ILE A 179 3.67 -10.96 11.44
C ILE A 179 2.88 -11.02 10.13
N ILE A 180 2.87 -12.16 9.43
CA ILE A 180 2.06 -12.35 8.22
C ILE A 180 0.56 -12.18 8.53
N LEU A 181 0.07 -12.79 9.61
CA LEU A 181 -1.35 -12.67 9.99
C LEU A 181 -1.74 -11.22 10.33
N ILE A 182 -0.91 -10.52 11.11
CA ILE A 182 -1.11 -9.09 11.40
C ILE A 182 -1.08 -8.28 10.10
N GLY A 183 -0.14 -8.58 9.20
CA GLY A 183 -0.02 -7.97 7.89
C GLY A 183 -1.26 -8.19 7.01
N CYS A 184 -1.83 -9.40 7.00
CA CYS A 184 -3.06 -9.70 6.27
C CYS A 184 -4.26 -8.89 6.80
N ILE A 185 -4.42 -8.79 8.13
CA ILE A 185 -5.47 -7.98 8.76
C ILE A 185 -5.27 -6.49 8.44
N GLY A 186 -4.03 -6.01 8.56
CA GLY A 186 -3.64 -4.65 8.19
C GLY A 186 -3.90 -4.36 6.71
N GLY A 187 -3.63 -5.32 5.83
CA GLY A 187 -3.88 -5.24 4.39
C GLY A 187 -5.37 -5.14 4.04
N VAL A 188 -6.24 -5.85 4.76
CA VAL A 188 -7.70 -5.71 4.59
C VAL A 188 -8.17 -4.33 5.05
N SER A 189 -7.67 -3.84 6.18
CA SER A 189 -7.96 -2.48 6.67
C SER A 189 -7.47 -1.42 5.68
N PHE A 190 -6.26 -1.58 5.17
CA PHE A 190 -5.67 -0.73 4.14
C PHE A 190 -6.51 -0.73 2.86
N CYS A 191 -6.93 -1.90 2.37
CA CYS A 191 -7.78 -2.02 1.18
C CYS A 191 -9.12 -1.26 1.33
N ARG A 192 -9.71 -1.26 2.53
CA ARG A 192 -10.93 -0.50 2.83
C ARG A 192 -10.70 1.01 2.82
N LYS A 193 -9.55 1.46 3.33
CA LYS A 193 -9.18 2.89 3.41
C LYS A 193 -8.59 3.43 2.11
N LEU A 194 -8.05 2.56 1.26
CA LEU A 194 -7.39 2.97 0.03
C LEU A 194 -8.38 3.68 -0.90
N GLY A 195 -8.11 4.96 -1.15
CA GLY A 195 -8.93 5.86 -1.95
C GLY A 195 -10.32 6.15 -1.38
N SER A 196 -10.52 6.03 -0.06
CA SER A 196 -11.73 6.58 0.56
C SER A 196 -11.75 8.10 0.44
N SER A 197 -12.89 8.65 0.02
CA SER A 197 -13.11 10.09 0.09
C SER A 197 -13.40 10.51 1.52
N HIS A 198 -12.70 11.53 2.00
CA HIS A 198 -12.97 12.16 3.28
C HIS A 198 -13.54 13.55 3.04
N THR A 199 -14.71 13.80 3.63
CA THR A 199 -15.36 15.11 3.63
C THR A 199 -15.02 15.82 4.93
N TYR A 200 -14.44 17.00 4.83
CA TYR A 200 -14.12 17.88 5.93
C TYR A 200 -15.05 19.10 5.92
N CYS A 201 -15.54 19.48 7.08
CA CYS A 201 -16.27 20.73 7.25
C CYS A 201 -15.26 21.83 7.58
N LEU A 202 -15.08 22.80 6.69
CA LEU A 202 -14.22 23.97 6.87
C LEU A 202 -14.80 24.88 7.96
N ASN A 203 -14.48 24.56 9.22
CA ASN A 203 -14.79 25.34 10.41
C ASN A 203 -13.47 25.67 11.15
N GLY A 204 -13.53 26.43 12.25
CA GLY A 204 -12.34 26.80 13.04
C GLY A 204 -11.61 25.64 13.74
N GLN A 205 -12.00 24.38 13.49
CA GLN A 205 -11.30 23.19 13.97
C GLN A 205 -10.50 22.48 12.86
N VAL A 206 -10.73 22.80 11.58
CA VAL A 206 -9.90 22.29 10.48
C VAL A 206 -8.58 23.04 10.47
N THR A 207 -7.49 22.30 10.48
CA THR A 207 -6.16 22.82 10.19
C THR A 207 -5.74 22.35 8.80
N ILE A 208 -5.48 23.32 7.92
CA ILE A 208 -4.89 23.10 6.60
C ILE A 208 -3.45 23.57 6.68
N ARG A 209 -2.53 22.77 6.15
CA ARG A 209 -1.10 23.08 6.07
C ARG A 209 -0.55 22.70 4.70
N ILE A 210 0.32 23.52 4.15
CA ILE A 210 1.01 23.23 2.88
C ILE A 210 2.52 23.21 3.14
N ASP A 211 3.10 22.02 3.19
CA ASP A 211 4.56 21.85 3.28
C ASP A 211 5.05 21.10 2.05
N ASN A 212 6.12 21.58 1.40
CA ASN A 212 6.77 20.90 0.27
C ASN A 212 5.78 20.43 -0.82
N PHE A 213 4.78 21.27 -1.15
CA PHE A 213 3.71 20.94 -2.10
C PHE A 213 2.78 19.78 -1.70
N VAL A 214 2.75 19.43 -0.42
CA VAL A 214 1.77 18.49 0.15
C VAL A 214 0.76 19.29 0.97
N LEU A 215 -0.49 19.27 0.52
CA LEU A 215 -1.63 19.82 1.23
C LEU A 215 -2.08 18.78 2.28
N THR A 216 -1.84 19.11 3.55
CA THR A 216 -2.25 18.33 4.71
C THR A 216 -3.52 18.94 5.28
N ILE A 217 -4.55 18.12 5.48
CA ILE A 217 -5.81 18.53 6.09
C ILE A 217 -6.05 17.65 7.31
N SER A 218 -6.10 18.30 8.47
CA SER A 218 -6.35 17.67 9.76
C SER A 218 -7.62 18.22 10.39
N TYR A 219 -8.43 17.33 10.94
CA TYR A 219 -9.66 17.67 11.65
C TYR A 219 -9.85 16.74 12.86
N PRO A 220 -10.23 17.25 14.05
CA PRO A 220 -10.37 16.44 15.25
C PRO A 220 -11.31 15.25 15.06
N GLY A 221 -10.85 14.04 15.36
CA GLY A 221 -11.66 12.82 15.27
C GLY A 221 -11.81 12.24 13.85
N HIS A 222 -11.20 12.86 12.84
CA HIS A 222 -11.17 12.37 11.46
C HIS A 222 -9.72 12.00 11.05
N PRO A 223 -9.53 11.04 10.12
CA PRO A 223 -8.21 10.73 9.61
C PRO A 223 -7.63 11.95 8.88
N GLU A 224 -6.31 12.14 8.98
CA GLU A 224 -5.58 13.15 8.23
C GLU A 224 -5.56 12.80 6.74
N SER A 225 -5.81 13.78 5.86
CA SER A 225 -5.68 13.62 4.41
C SER A 225 -4.43 14.34 3.92
N LEU A 226 -3.65 13.63 3.11
CA LEU A 226 -2.44 14.15 2.46
C LEU A 226 -2.65 14.18 0.95
N VAL A 227 -2.55 15.36 0.35
CA VAL A 227 -2.72 15.57 -1.09
C VAL A 227 -1.43 16.15 -1.64
N ASP A 228 -0.71 15.36 -2.44
CA ASP A 228 0.42 15.87 -3.20
C ASP A 228 -0.09 16.74 -4.35
N LEU A 229 0.19 18.04 -4.30
CA LEU A 229 -0.25 19.04 -5.28
C LEU A 229 0.41 18.81 -6.65
N ASN A 230 1.56 18.12 -6.71
CA ASN A 230 2.22 17.77 -7.98
C ASN A 230 1.43 16.76 -8.84
N LEU A 231 0.37 16.18 -8.25
CA LEU A 231 -0.54 15.28 -8.94
C LEU A 231 -1.61 16.04 -9.75
N LEU A 232 -1.89 17.30 -9.40
CA LEU A 232 -2.83 18.16 -10.10
C LEU A 232 -2.21 18.72 -11.39
N SER A 233 -3.05 19.19 -12.31
CA SER A 233 -2.55 19.98 -13.45
C SER A 233 -2.01 21.32 -12.94
N THR A 234 -1.03 21.92 -13.62
CA THR A 234 -0.43 23.19 -13.17
C THR A 234 -1.46 24.30 -13.04
N GLU A 235 -2.48 24.28 -13.91
CA GLU A 235 -3.59 25.23 -13.86
C GLU A 235 -4.57 24.94 -12.72
N ASP A 236 -4.94 23.67 -12.50
CA ASP A 236 -5.75 23.28 -11.34
C ASP A 236 -5.03 23.55 -10.01
N GLN A 237 -3.71 23.39 -9.99
CA GLN A 237 -2.87 23.67 -8.85
C GLN A 237 -2.92 25.17 -8.50
N HIS A 238 -2.73 26.04 -9.49
CA HIS A 238 -2.80 27.48 -9.28
C HIS A 238 -4.22 27.91 -8.86
N GLN A 239 -5.25 27.39 -9.52
CA GLN A 239 -6.64 27.70 -9.18
C GLN A 239 -7.02 27.20 -7.78
N LEU A 240 -6.53 26.03 -7.37
CA LEU A 240 -6.74 25.49 -6.02
C LEU A 240 -6.08 26.38 -4.96
N LEU A 241 -4.83 26.78 -5.18
CA LEU A 241 -4.09 27.65 -4.26
C LEU A 241 -4.72 29.04 -4.16
N ASP A 242 -5.16 29.62 -5.28
CA ASP A 242 -5.84 30.91 -5.32
C ASP A 242 -7.21 30.84 -4.62
N LEU A 243 -7.98 29.75 -4.83
CA LEU A 243 -9.24 29.52 -4.11
C LEU A 243 -9.05 29.32 -2.61
N LEU A 244 -8.00 28.59 -2.20
CA LEU A 244 -7.63 28.45 -0.80
C LEU A 244 -7.25 29.79 -0.18
N HIS A 245 -6.48 30.63 -0.90
CA HIS A 245 -6.07 31.95 -0.45
C HIS A 245 -7.27 32.89 -0.25
N LYS A 246 -8.15 32.97 -1.26
CA LYS A 246 -9.37 33.80 -1.19
C LYS A 246 -10.24 33.40 -0.02
N ARG A 247 -10.53 32.10 0.13
CA ARG A 247 -11.37 31.62 1.22
C ARG A 247 -10.72 31.79 2.60
N TRP A 248 -9.40 31.74 2.68
CA TRP A 248 -8.68 32.02 3.93
C TRP A 248 -8.79 33.50 4.35
N ILE A 249 -8.68 34.43 3.39
CA ILE A 249 -8.93 35.86 3.62
C ILE A 249 -10.37 36.09 4.07
N ASP A 250 -11.34 35.50 3.36
CA ASP A 250 -12.77 35.64 3.66
C ASP A 250 -13.14 35.04 5.03
N ALA A 251 -12.40 34.02 5.47
CA ALA A 251 -12.59 33.37 6.78
C ALA A 251 -11.86 34.08 7.93
N GLU A 252 -11.36 35.31 7.74
CA GLU A 252 -10.65 36.10 8.75
C GLU A 252 -9.50 35.32 9.43
N GLN A 253 -8.82 34.44 8.69
CA GLN A 253 -7.70 33.62 9.19
C GLN A 253 -8.08 32.62 10.30
N VAL A 254 -9.38 32.36 10.50
CA VAL A 254 -9.90 31.47 11.57
C VAL A 254 -9.40 30.02 11.45
N TRP A 255 -9.00 29.58 10.26
CA TRP A 255 -8.53 28.20 10.01
C TRP A 255 -7.08 27.97 10.42
N ASN A 256 -6.20 28.94 10.15
CA ASN A 256 -4.78 28.88 10.49
C ASN A 256 -4.10 30.24 10.19
N PRO A 257 -3.49 30.94 11.16
CA PRO A 257 -2.84 32.24 10.92
C PRO A 257 -1.59 32.18 10.03
N THR A 258 -0.89 31.04 9.92
CA THR A 258 0.34 30.91 9.10
C THR A 258 0.09 30.46 7.67
N LEU A 259 -1.14 30.08 7.33
CA LEU A 259 -1.47 29.47 6.04
C LEU A 259 -1.30 30.44 4.86
N GLY A 260 -1.45 31.76 5.08
CA GLY A 260 -1.24 32.76 4.04
C GLY A 260 0.17 32.74 3.44
N ASP A 261 1.19 32.69 4.30
CA ASP A 261 2.60 32.66 3.90
C ASP A 261 3.00 31.32 3.25
N GLU A 262 2.32 30.23 3.63
CA GLU A 262 2.50 28.90 3.01
C GLU A 262 1.88 28.85 1.61
N ILE A 263 0.67 29.40 1.44
CA ILE A 263 0.00 29.48 0.13
C ILE A 263 0.78 30.40 -0.81
N ALA A 264 1.25 31.56 -0.35
CA ALA A 264 2.04 32.49 -1.16
C ALA A 264 3.32 31.83 -1.71
N ARG A 265 4.06 31.12 -0.85
CA ARG A 265 5.26 30.35 -1.27
C ARG A 265 4.92 29.24 -2.26
N ALA A 266 3.81 28.53 -2.06
CA ALA A 266 3.37 27.49 -2.99
C ALA A 266 2.92 28.07 -4.35
N LEU A 267 2.34 29.27 -4.35
CA LEU A 267 1.87 29.96 -5.54
C LEU A 267 3.04 30.51 -6.37
N GLU A 268 4.03 31.16 -5.74
CA GLU A 268 5.28 31.59 -6.42
C GLU A 268 6.00 30.41 -7.08
N ALA A 269 6.10 29.28 -6.37
CA ALA A 269 6.75 28.10 -6.90
C ALA A 269 5.93 27.40 -8.01
N ALA A 270 4.59 27.51 -8.00
CA ALA A 270 3.73 27.06 -9.09
C ALA A 270 3.84 27.96 -10.34
N GLU A 271 3.90 29.28 -10.18
CA GLU A 271 4.14 30.24 -11.27
C GLU A 271 5.50 30.03 -11.93
N HIS A 272 6.53 29.73 -11.14
CA HIS A 272 7.84 29.37 -11.68
C HIS A 272 7.79 28.07 -12.51
N LEU A 273 6.94 27.10 -12.16
CA LEU A 273 6.74 25.89 -12.97
C LEU A 273 5.98 26.17 -14.28
N MET A 274 5.06 27.14 -14.29
CA MET A 274 4.35 27.57 -15.51
C MET A 274 5.24 28.34 -16.49
N SER A 275 6.22 29.10 -16.00
CA SER A 275 7.13 29.85 -16.88
C SER A 275 8.24 29.00 -17.52
N VAL A 276 8.48 27.79 -16.98
CA VAL A 276 9.52 26.86 -17.46
C VAL A 276 8.95 25.74 -18.34
N ALA A 277 7.64 25.48 -18.26
CA ALA A 277 6.93 24.46 -19.07
C ALA A 277 6.54 24.98 -20.46
#